data_AF-A0A841Q3C6-F1
#
_entry.id   AF-A0A841Q3C6-F1
#
_cell.length_a   1.000
_cell.length_b   1.000
_cell.length_c   1.000
_cell.angle_alpha   90.00
_cell.angle_beta   90.00
_cell.angle_gamma   90.00
#
_symmetry.space_group_name_H-M   'P 1'
#
loop_
_entity.id
_entity.type
_entity.pdbx_description
1 polymer ?
#
loop_
_entity_poly.entity_id
_entity_poly.type
_entity_poly.pdbx_seq_one_letter_code
_entity_poly.pdbx_strand_id
1 'polypeptide(L)'
;MTSFLLTFSLILHGFTIMGFLYLYRRFSVQQDTEFLEKNMREVEDVFQSYLLELKDENEKLLNILAENGKNGIEQEEMEQKTKPILNEERTEPNQASLRKVKDSVVNSYNPAEITVTDKVEEMTEESNVMLLHKQGLTIEEIAKQLNKGKTEIELLIKFHSST
;
A
#
# COMPACT_ATOMS: atom_id res chain seq x y z
N MET A 1 -64.44 -5.81 -20.35
CA MET A 1 -64.01 -4.39 -20.27
C MET A 1 -62.79 -4.23 -19.36
N THR A 2 -62.85 -4.71 -18.11
CA THR A 2 -61.73 -4.64 -17.15
C THR A 2 -60.47 -5.39 -17.60
N SER A 3 -60.61 -6.58 -18.19
CA SER A 3 -59.47 -7.36 -18.70
C SER A 3 -58.69 -6.65 -19.81
N PHE A 4 -59.40 -5.93 -20.69
CA PHE A 4 -58.78 -5.13 -21.75
C PHE A 4 -57.98 -3.95 -21.16
N LEU A 5 -58.54 -3.31 -20.13
CA LEU A 5 -57.87 -2.21 -19.43
C LEU A 5 -56.61 -2.68 -18.69
N LEU A 6 -56.66 -3.87 -18.08
CA LEU A 6 -55.52 -4.51 -17.42
C LEU A 6 -54.41 -4.87 -18.42
N THR A 7 -54.75 -5.46 -19.57
CA THR A 7 -53.75 -5.77 -20.60
C THR A 7 -53.10 -4.51 -21.15
N PHE A 8 -53.88 -3.45 -21.35
CA PHE A 8 -53.35 -2.17 -21.83
C PHE A 8 -52.41 -1.51 -20.80
N SER A 9 -52.79 -1.53 -19.52
CA SER A 9 -51.94 -1.03 -18.44
C SER A 9 -50.63 -1.81 -18.32
N LEU A 10 -50.68 -3.15 -18.45
CA LEU A 10 -49.50 -4.01 -18.42
C LEU A 10 -48.52 -3.69 -19.55
N ILE A 11 -49.04 -3.52 -20.78
CA ILE A 11 -48.24 -3.15 -21.94
C ILE A 11 -47.57 -1.80 -21.73
N LEU A 12 -48.31 -0.81 -21.21
CA LEU A 12 -47.79 0.52 -20.92
C LEU A 12 -46.63 0.48 -19.92
N HIS A 13 -46.76 -0.32 -18.85
CA HIS A 13 -45.68 -0.50 -17.86
C HIS A 13 -44.43 -1.16 -18.48
N GLY A 14 -44.60 -2.10 -19.42
CA GLY A 14 -43.47 -2.66 -20.15
C GLY A 14 -42.70 -1.60 -20.93
N PHE A 15 -43.41 -0.68 -21.59
CA PHE A 15 -42.78 0.44 -22.30
C PHE A 15 -42.09 1.43 -21.36
N THR A 16 -42.68 1.75 -20.20
CA THR A 16 -42.06 2.67 -19.24
C THR A 16 -40.78 2.07 -18.63
N ILE A 17 -40.79 0.79 -18.27
CA ILE A 17 -39.60 0.09 -17.76
C ILE A 17 -38.51 0.05 -18.82
N MET A 18 -38.86 -0.24 -20.07
CA MET A 18 -37.89 -0.26 -21.17
C MET A 18 -37.28 1.13 -21.43
N GLY A 19 -38.10 2.17 -21.37
CA GLY A 19 -37.64 3.56 -21.45
C GLY A 19 -36.73 3.94 -20.29
N PHE A 20 -37.08 3.52 -19.07
CA PHE A 20 -36.26 3.75 -17.88
C PHE A 20 -34.90 3.04 -17.98
N LEU A 21 -34.86 1.78 -18.41
CA LEU A 21 -33.60 1.05 -18.62
C LEU A 21 -32.72 1.69 -19.69
N TYR A 22 -33.32 2.17 -20.79
CA TYR A 22 -32.59 2.89 -21.83
C TYR A 22 -31.96 4.18 -21.29
N LEU A 23 -32.72 4.98 -20.54
CA LEU A 23 -32.23 6.20 -19.91
C LEU A 23 -31.16 5.91 -18.86
N TYR A 24 -31.38 4.91 -18.00
CA TYR A 24 -30.45 4.50 -16.96
C TYR A 24 -29.10 4.08 -17.55
N ARG A 25 -29.12 3.25 -18.61
CA ARG A 25 -27.89 2.85 -19.30
C ARG A 25 -27.17 4.03 -19.95
N ARG A 26 -27.91 4.96 -20.56
CA ARG A 26 -27.32 6.17 -21.17
C ARG A 26 -26.72 7.11 -20.12
N PHE A 27 -27.33 7.18 -18.94
CA PHE A 27 -26.94 8.07 -17.85
C PHE A 27 -25.74 7.54 -17.06
N SER A 28 -25.78 6.27 -16.63
CA SER A 28 -24.69 5.66 -15.84
C SER A 28 -23.38 5.55 -16.62
N VAL A 29 -23.43 5.21 -17.91
CA VAL A 29 -22.21 5.10 -18.74
C VAL A 29 -21.46 6.43 -18.87
N GLN A 30 -22.11 7.59 -18.76
CA GLN A 30 -21.44 8.88 -18.93
C GLN A 30 -20.91 9.47 -17.61
N GLN A 31 -21.60 9.27 -16.48
CA GLN A 31 -21.14 9.81 -15.20
C GLN A 31 -19.99 9.00 -14.61
N ASP A 32 -20.07 7.67 -14.68
CA ASP A 32 -19.13 6.81 -13.97
C ASP A 32 -17.76 6.78 -14.67
N THR A 33 -17.72 6.86 -16.01
CA THR A 33 -16.44 6.79 -16.75
C THR A 33 -15.61 8.05 -16.62
N GLU A 34 -16.22 9.24 -16.72
CA GLU A 34 -15.46 10.50 -16.62
C GLU A 34 -14.96 10.77 -15.19
N PHE A 35 -15.76 10.43 -14.18
CA PHE A 35 -15.36 10.53 -12.78
C PHE A 35 -14.26 9.53 -12.44
N LEU A 36 -14.41 8.27 -12.85
CA LEU A 36 -13.42 7.23 -12.60
C LEU A 36 -12.10 7.54 -13.31
N GLU A 37 -12.15 8.01 -14.56
CA GLU A 37 -10.94 8.35 -15.33
C GLU A 37 -10.18 9.54 -14.71
N LYS A 38 -10.88 10.56 -14.21
CA LYS A 38 -10.25 11.70 -13.51
C LYS A 38 -9.62 11.27 -12.19
N ASN A 39 -10.36 10.54 -11.36
CA ASN A 39 -9.85 10.06 -10.09
C ASN A 39 -8.64 9.13 -10.28
N MET A 40 -8.66 8.30 -11.33
CA MET A 40 -7.57 7.39 -11.65
C MET A 40 -6.29 8.14 -12.05
N ARG A 41 -6.41 9.25 -12.79
CA ARG A 41 -5.26 10.12 -13.12
C ARG A 41 -4.69 10.80 -11.88
N GLU A 42 -5.53 11.35 -11.02
CA GLU A 42 -5.09 11.98 -9.76
C GLU A 42 -4.36 10.97 -8.85
N VAL A 43 -4.89 9.75 -8.77
CA VAL A 43 -4.25 8.65 -8.03
C VAL A 43 -2.92 8.24 -8.67
N GLU A 44 -2.85 8.15 -10.00
CA GLU A 44 -1.62 7.81 -10.72
C GLU A 44 -0.52 8.86 -10.49
N ASP A 45 -0.86 10.15 -10.54
CA ASP A 45 0.08 11.25 -10.31
C ASP A 45 0.65 11.22 -8.87
N VAL A 46 -0.19 11.03 -7.86
CA VAL A 46 0.24 10.92 -6.46
C VAL A 46 1.06 9.64 -6.23
N PHE A 47 0.68 8.55 -6.87
CA PHE A 47 1.43 7.30 -6.79
C PHE A 47 2.82 7.42 -7.42
N GLN A 48 2.92 8.13 -8.56
CA GLN A 48 4.21 8.42 -9.19
C GLN A 48 5.09 9.32 -8.32
N SER A 49 4.53 10.35 -7.68
CA SER A 49 5.31 11.19 -6.77
C SER A 49 5.82 10.39 -5.57
N TYR A 50 5.01 9.50 -5.03
CA TYR A 50 5.41 8.63 -3.92
C TYR A 50 6.48 7.61 -4.33
N LEU A 51 6.37 7.00 -5.52
CA LEU A 51 7.41 6.11 -6.04
C LEU A 51 8.74 6.83 -6.27
N LEU A 52 8.68 8.09 -6.72
CA LEU A 52 9.87 8.92 -6.88
C LEU A 52 10.51 9.21 -5.53
N GLU A 53 9.71 9.62 -4.54
CA GLU A 53 10.18 9.88 -3.17
C GLU A 53 10.82 8.64 -2.55
N LEU A 54 10.18 7.47 -2.66
CA LEU A 54 10.75 6.20 -2.19
C LEU A 54 12.05 5.83 -2.91
N LYS A 55 12.15 6.11 -4.21
CA LYS A 55 13.39 5.85 -4.97
C LYS A 55 14.51 6.77 -4.49
N ASP A 56 14.22 8.06 -4.31
CA ASP A 56 15.18 9.05 -3.84
C ASP A 56 15.63 8.75 -2.40
N GLU A 57 14.71 8.32 -1.52
CA GLU A 57 15.04 7.86 -0.18
C GLU A 57 15.91 6.60 -0.20
N ASN A 58 15.60 5.62 -1.05
CA ASN A 58 16.43 4.44 -1.22
C ASN A 58 17.84 4.81 -1.72
N GLU A 59 17.96 5.74 -2.67
CA GLU A 59 19.26 6.21 -3.16
C GLU A 59 20.03 6.96 -2.06
N LYS A 60 19.36 7.79 -1.27
CA LYS A 60 19.94 8.47 -0.11
C LYS A 60 20.42 7.49 0.96
N LEU A 61 19.64 6.45 1.26
CA LEU A 61 20.03 5.38 2.17
C LEU A 61 21.25 4.63 1.65
N LEU A 62 21.26 4.26 0.36
CA LEU A 62 22.41 3.61 -0.27
C LEU A 62 23.65 4.51 -0.24
N ASN A 63 23.49 5.81 -0.47
CA ASN A 63 24.61 6.76 -0.40
C ASN A 63 25.13 6.92 1.03
N ILE A 64 24.26 7.02 2.04
CA ILE A 64 24.66 7.05 3.46
C ILE A 64 25.40 5.76 3.83
N LEU A 65 24.94 4.60 3.35
CA LEU A 65 25.61 3.32 3.58
C LEU A 65 26.96 3.22 2.86
N ALA A 66 27.07 3.75 1.64
CA ALA A 66 28.31 3.78 0.86
C ALA A 66 29.33 4.80 1.41
N GLU A 67 28.87 5.96 1.87
CA GLU A 67 29.68 7.01 2.48
C GLU A 67 30.16 6.59 3.88
N ASN A 68 29.28 6.01 4.70
CA ASN A 68 29.67 5.43 5.99
C ASN A 68 30.51 4.15 5.84
N GLY A 69 30.41 3.45 4.71
CA GLY A 69 31.29 2.34 4.35
C GLY A 69 32.68 2.77 3.87
N LYS A 70 32.87 4.06 3.50
CA LYS A 70 34.16 4.62 3.09
C LYS A 70 34.98 5.24 4.23
N ASN A 71 34.35 5.60 5.34
CA ASN A 71 35.04 6.17 6.52
C ASN A 71 35.72 5.12 7.42
N GLY A 72 35.93 3.90 6.91
CA GLY A 72 36.58 2.80 7.64
C GLY A 72 37.77 2.15 6.92
N ILE A 73 38.15 2.61 5.72
CA ILE A 73 39.31 2.08 5.00
C ILE A 73 39.99 3.24 4.25
N GLU A 74 40.93 3.90 4.93
CA GLU A 74 42.01 4.56 4.22
C GLU A 74 43.08 3.53 3.87
N GLN A 75 43.61 3.69 2.64
CA GLN A 75 44.73 3.02 1.99
C GLN A 75 44.39 1.63 1.41
N GLU A 76 44.53 1.36 0.11
CA GLU A 76 45.55 1.82 -0.83
C GLU A 76 44.99 2.04 -2.24
N GLU A 77 45.53 3.05 -2.92
CA GLU A 77 45.56 3.10 -4.38
C GLU A 77 46.10 1.78 -4.94
N MET A 78 45.35 1.16 -5.84
CA MET A 78 45.97 0.61 -7.04
C MET A 78 44.90 0.43 -8.13
N GLU A 79 44.85 1.40 -9.03
CA GLU A 79 44.61 1.09 -10.43
C GLU A 79 45.45 -0.14 -10.80
N GLN A 80 44.83 -1.19 -11.32
CA GLN A 80 45.56 -2.11 -12.17
C GLN A 80 44.69 -2.71 -13.26
N LYS A 81 44.86 -2.10 -14.43
CA LYS A 81 44.84 -2.75 -15.74
C LYS A 81 45.33 -4.20 -15.65
N THR A 82 44.51 -5.07 -16.22
CA THR A 82 44.84 -6.25 -17.02
C THR A 82 46.35 -6.57 -17.19
N LYS A 83 46.87 -7.50 -16.35
CA LYS A 83 47.70 -8.70 -16.65
C LYS A 83 49.06 -8.57 -17.40
N PRO A 84 50.00 -9.55 -17.32
CA PRO A 84 50.25 -10.59 -16.28
C PRO A 84 51.76 -11.02 -16.11
N ILE A 85 52.00 -12.10 -15.32
CA ILE A 85 53.15 -13.08 -15.35
C ILE A 85 54.44 -12.58 -14.67
N LEU A 86 55.20 -13.29 -13.82
CA LEU A 86 55.20 -14.62 -13.16
C LEU A 86 56.49 -14.70 -12.28
N ASN A 87 56.54 -15.64 -11.33
CA ASN A 87 57.69 -16.14 -10.53
C ASN A 87 57.93 -15.46 -9.17
N GLU A 88 57.48 -16.07 -8.06
CA GLU A 88 58.10 -17.17 -7.28
C GLU A 88 59.19 -16.68 -6.31
N GLU A 89 58.89 -16.62 -5.00
CA GLU A 89 59.47 -17.51 -3.97
C GLU A 89 58.94 -17.18 -2.55
N ARG A 90 58.50 -18.22 -1.82
CA ARG A 90 58.62 -18.48 -0.35
C ARG A 90 58.05 -17.45 0.66
N THR A 91 57.25 -17.77 1.69
CA THR A 91 57.21 -18.96 2.59
C THR A 91 55.90 -18.92 3.41
N GLU A 92 55.21 -20.06 3.56
CA GLU A 92 54.18 -20.37 4.58
C GLU A 92 54.80 -20.47 6.00
N PRO A 93 54.10 -20.74 7.15
CA PRO A 93 52.65 -20.90 7.44
C PRO A 93 52.21 -20.20 8.77
N ASN A 94 50.91 -20.24 9.10
CA ASN A 94 50.36 -21.00 10.25
C ASN A 94 49.01 -20.47 10.77
N GLN A 95 48.03 -21.37 10.74
CA GLN A 95 46.67 -21.26 11.23
C GLN A 95 46.63 -21.43 12.75
N ALA A 96 46.29 -20.39 13.51
CA ALA A 96 45.95 -20.55 14.93
C ALA A 96 45.15 -19.37 15.50
N SER A 97 44.00 -18.99 14.91
CA SER A 97 43.03 -18.17 15.67
C SER A 97 41.63 -18.14 15.04
N LEU A 98 40.96 -19.29 14.93
CA LEU A 98 39.57 -19.38 14.45
C LEU A 98 38.62 -19.97 15.50
N ARG A 99 38.82 -19.68 16.80
CA ARG A 99 38.00 -20.32 17.86
C ARG A 99 37.44 -19.43 18.97
N LYS A 100 37.42 -18.11 18.87
CA LYS A 100 36.91 -17.31 20.00
C LYS A 100 36.24 -15.97 19.68
N VAL A 101 35.29 -15.96 18.75
CA VAL A 101 34.33 -14.83 18.63
C VAL A 101 32.98 -15.37 18.13
N LYS A 102 32.22 -16.08 18.97
CA LYS A 102 30.83 -16.48 18.62
C LYS A 102 29.76 -16.16 19.66
N ASP A 103 30.12 -15.67 20.85
CA ASP A 103 29.15 -15.61 21.97
C ASP A 103 28.91 -14.21 22.57
N SER A 104 28.91 -13.11 21.80
CA SER A 104 28.75 -11.77 22.44
C SER A 104 27.97 -10.69 21.71
N VAL A 105 27.24 -10.98 20.63
CA VAL A 105 26.47 -9.94 19.90
C VAL A 105 25.00 -10.34 19.74
N VAL A 106 24.33 -10.67 20.85
CA VAL A 106 22.87 -10.92 20.86
C VAL A 106 22.11 -9.92 21.73
N ASN A 107 22.78 -9.03 22.47
CA ASN A 107 22.08 -8.25 23.50
C ASN A 107 22.37 -6.74 23.47
N SER A 108 21.96 -6.05 22.40
CA SER A 108 21.59 -4.63 22.49
C SER A 108 20.90 -4.13 21.22
N TYR A 109 19.69 -4.62 20.94
CA TYR A 109 18.77 -3.89 20.07
C TYR A 109 17.68 -3.30 20.96
N ASN A 110 17.79 -2.01 21.28
CA ASN A 110 16.75 -1.24 21.94
C ASN A 110 16.37 -0.09 20.98
N PRO A 111 15.43 -0.31 20.06
CA PRO A 111 15.00 0.76 19.17
C PRO A 111 14.43 1.87 20.04
N ALA A 112 14.91 3.09 19.84
CA ALA A 112 14.35 4.26 20.50
C ALA A 112 12.84 4.31 20.19
N GLU A 113 12.02 4.54 21.22
CA GLU A 113 10.60 4.83 21.05
C GLU A 113 10.49 6.05 20.13
N ILE A 114 10.14 5.80 18.87
CA ILE A 114 9.75 6.84 17.95
C ILE A 114 8.41 7.32 18.49
N THR A 115 8.39 8.45 19.19
CA THR A 115 7.15 9.21 19.37
C THR A 115 6.76 9.71 18.00
N VAL A 116 6.05 8.87 17.26
CA VAL A 116 5.32 9.27 16.06
C VAL A 116 4.31 10.28 16.58
N THR A 117 4.61 11.56 16.43
CA THR A 117 3.54 12.56 16.38
C THR A 117 2.83 12.26 15.08
N ASP A 118 1.88 11.32 15.13
CA ASP A 118 0.87 11.15 14.11
C ASP A 118 0.27 12.53 13.95
N LYS A 119 0.66 13.22 12.88
CA LYS A 119 -0.24 14.16 12.28
C LYS A 119 -1.36 13.26 11.78
N VAL A 120 -2.36 13.06 12.63
CA VAL A 120 -3.57 12.31 12.39
C VAL A 120 -4.15 12.87 11.09
N GLU A 121 -3.78 12.27 9.96
CA GLU A 121 -4.71 12.15 8.87
C GLU A 121 -5.89 11.48 9.53
N GLU A 122 -6.98 12.22 9.71
CA GLU A 122 -8.20 11.69 10.26
C GLU A 122 -8.50 10.42 9.49
N MET A 123 -8.23 9.26 10.12
CA MET A 123 -8.46 7.97 9.51
C MET A 123 -9.91 8.03 9.03
N THR A 124 -10.11 7.92 7.71
CA THR A 124 -11.44 8.14 7.13
C THR A 124 -12.43 7.23 7.86
N GLU A 125 -13.67 7.68 8.04
CA GLU A 125 -14.66 6.92 8.82
C GLU A 125 -14.77 5.46 8.34
N GLU A 126 -14.61 5.23 7.03
CA GLU A 126 -14.56 3.91 6.39
C GLU A 126 -13.34 3.09 6.82
N SER A 127 -12.16 3.71 6.89
CA SER A 127 -10.91 3.07 7.33
C SER A 127 -10.98 2.65 8.81
N ASN A 128 -11.59 3.49 9.66
CA ASN A 128 -11.88 3.16 11.06
C ASN A 128 -12.78 1.94 11.20
N VAL A 129 -13.88 1.90 10.42
CA VAL A 129 -14.80 0.74 10.42
C VAL A 129 -14.08 -0.53 9.99
N MET A 130 -13.28 -0.46 8.94
CA MET A 130 -12.54 -1.62 8.40
C MET A 130 -11.47 -2.12 9.38
N LEU A 131 -10.76 -1.23 10.06
CA LEU A 131 -9.77 -1.59 11.07
C LEU A 131 -10.42 -2.34 12.25
N LEU A 132 -11.50 -1.79 12.80
CA LEU A 132 -12.21 -2.39 13.93
C LEU A 132 -12.86 -3.73 13.55
N HIS A 133 -13.39 -3.84 12.32
CA HIS A 133 -13.91 -5.10 11.80
C HIS A 133 -12.80 -6.14 11.63
N LYS A 134 -11.61 -5.75 11.13
CA LYS A 134 -10.44 -6.64 11.03
C LYS A 134 -9.90 -7.07 12.39
N GLN A 135 -10.07 -6.25 13.43
CA GLN A 135 -9.77 -6.60 14.82
C GLN A 135 -10.79 -7.59 15.42
N GLY A 136 -11.83 -7.96 14.67
CA GLY A 136 -12.83 -8.95 15.07
C GLY A 136 -13.94 -8.40 15.95
N LEU A 137 -14.09 -7.08 16.05
CA LEU A 137 -15.20 -6.47 16.79
C LEU A 137 -16.53 -6.72 16.06
N THR A 138 -17.60 -6.82 16.84
CA THR A 138 -18.95 -6.96 16.28
C THR A 138 -19.45 -5.64 15.71
N ILE A 139 -20.33 -5.72 14.71
CA ILE A 139 -20.96 -4.56 14.04
C ILE A 139 -21.56 -3.58 15.07
N GLU A 140 -22.07 -4.10 16.17
CA GLU A 140 -22.74 -3.34 17.22
C GLU A 140 -21.76 -2.57 18.11
N GLU A 141 -20.61 -3.17 18.40
CA GLU A 141 -19.52 -2.52 19.13
C GLU A 141 -18.89 -1.41 18.30
N ILE A 142 -18.69 -1.67 17.00
CA ILE A 142 -18.19 -0.68 16.03
C ILE A 142 -19.16 0.50 15.92
N ALA A 143 -20.46 0.23 15.77
CA ALA A 143 -21.51 1.25 15.70
C ALA A 143 -21.54 2.12 16.97
N LYS A 144 -21.38 1.50 18.15
CA LYS A 144 -21.35 2.20 19.42
C LYS A 144 -20.07 3.04 19.59
N GLN A 145 -18.93 2.51 19.16
CA GLN A 145 -17.63 3.17 19.28
C GLN A 145 -17.50 4.38 18.34
N LEU A 146 -18.08 4.29 17.13
CA LEU A 146 -18.07 5.36 16.13
C LEU A 146 -19.33 6.24 16.17
N ASN A 147 -20.28 5.97 17.08
CA ASN A 147 -21.56 6.65 17.19
C ASN A 147 -22.36 6.69 15.86
N LYS A 148 -22.43 5.53 15.18
CA LYS A 148 -23.11 5.33 13.89
C LYS A 148 -24.25 4.32 14.02
N GLY A 149 -25.11 4.26 13.00
CA GLY A 149 -26.17 3.24 12.93
C GLY A 149 -25.60 1.84 12.67
N LYS A 150 -26.17 0.80 13.30
CA LYS A 150 -25.78 -0.62 13.02
C LYS A 150 -25.88 -0.96 11.53
N THR A 151 -26.92 -0.48 10.88
CA THR A 151 -27.15 -0.67 9.44
C THR A 151 -26.11 0.06 8.59
N GLU A 152 -25.64 1.23 9.01
CA GLU A 152 -24.62 2.00 8.29
C GLU A 152 -23.27 1.26 8.31
N ILE A 153 -22.89 0.74 9.47
CA ILE A 153 -21.67 -0.07 9.63
C ILE A 153 -21.76 -1.37 8.82
N GLU A 154 -22.90 -2.06 8.88
CA GLU A 154 -23.12 -3.28 8.09
C GLU A 154 -23.03 -3.00 6.58
N LEU A 155 -23.59 -1.88 6.13
CA LEU A 155 -23.58 -1.47 4.74
C LEU A 155 -22.16 -1.11 4.27
N LEU A 156 -21.41 -0.35 5.08
CA LEU A 156 -20.00 -0.04 4.84
C LEU A 156 -19.16 -1.30 4.67
N ILE A 157 -19.29 -2.27 5.58
CA ILE A 157 -18.55 -3.54 5.50
C ILE A 157 -18.92 -4.32 4.22
N LYS A 158 -20.21 -4.34 3.84
CA LYS A 158 -20.68 -5.03 2.62
C LYS A 158 -20.16 -4.41 1.33
N PHE A 159 -20.10 -3.08 1.24
CA PHE A 159 -19.57 -2.40 0.05
C PHE A 159 -18.08 -2.69 -0.17
N HIS A 160 -17.28 -2.70 0.90
CA HIS A 160 -15.86 -2.99 0.79
C HIS A 160 -15.50 -4.47 0.68
N SER A 161 -16.36 -5.39 1.11
CA SER A 161 -16.14 -6.84 0.96
C SER A 161 -16.61 -7.41 -0.39
N SER A 162 -17.38 -6.63 -1.17
CA SER A 162 -17.92 -7.04 -2.47
C SER A 162 -17.14 -6.48 -3.68
N THR A 163 -16.04 -5.76 -3.43
CA THR A 163 -15.10 -5.28 -4.45
C THR A 163 -13.90 -6.22 -4.52
#